data_AF-A0AAN9JYU1-F1
#
_entry.id   AF-A0AAN9JYU1-F1
#
_cell.length_a   1.000
_cell.length_b   1.000
_cell.length_c   1.000
_cell.angle_alpha   90.00
_cell.angle_beta   90.00
_cell.angle_gamma   90.00
#
_symmetry.space_group_name_H-M   'P 1'
#
loop_
_entity.id
_entity.type
_entity.pdbx_description
1 polymer ?
#
loop_
_entity_poly.entity_id
_entity_poly.type
_entity_poly.pdbx_seq_one_letter_code
_entity_poly.pdbx_strand_id
1 'polypeptide(L)'
;MEEPQPQPPPVEQKEPEKPNLPNDPVVDENEPEKPQPPNVVINHEPNPKVTSPLAQQVADHADTNDTGDSVDKDAMLARVVTEKRLALIKAWEESEKTKAENRAYKKLSAVGLWEDSKKASVEAELKKIEENMEKKKAEYVEKMKNRMAEIHRLAEEKRAIVEAQKREEFLDLEETAAKFRSRGNTPRKIFGCFSR
;
A
#
# COMPACT_ATOMS: atom_id res chain seq x y z
N MET A 1 33.40 45.71 65.35
CA MET A 1 33.77 45.42 63.96
C MET A 1 33.01 44.17 63.60
N GLU A 2 31.95 44.35 62.80
CA GLU A 2 31.00 43.32 62.43
C GLU A 2 31.40 42.82 61.04
N GLU A 3 31.67 41.52 60.92
CA GLU A 3 32.07 40.90 59.65
C GLU A 3 30.82 40.26 59.01
N PRO A 4 30.44 40.63 57.79
CA PRO A 4 29.16 40.24 57.22
C PRO A 4 29.21 38.81 56.68
N GLN A 5 28.19 38.02 57.00
CA GLN A 5 28.01 36.68 56.42
C GLN A 5 27.66 36.76 54.92
N PRO A 6 28.10 35.79 54.10
CA PRO A 6 27.83 35.79 52.68
C PRO A 6 26.35 35.46 52.41
N GLN A 7 25.71 36.27 51.57
CA GLN A 7 24.35 36.04 51.10
C GLN A 7 24.31 34.82 50.15
N PRO A 8 23.23 34.01 50.17
CA PRO A 8 23.06 32.93 49.20
C PRO A 8 22.82 33.51 47.79
N PRO A 9 23.29 32.82 46.73
CA PRO A 9 23.14 33.31 45.36
C PRO A 9 21.66 33.34 44.91
N PRO A 10 21.28 34.25 43.99
CA PRO A 10 19.92 34.32 43.47
C PRO A 10 19.52 33.03 42.75
N VAL A 11 18.30 32.56 43.03
CA VAL A 11 17.68 31.45 42.31
C VAL A 11 17.36 31.91 40.89
N GLU A 12 18.13 31.43 39.92
CA GLU A 12 17.86 31.62 38.50
C GLU A 12 16.60 30.83 38.12
N GLN A 13 15.50 31.57 37.91
CA GLN A 13 14.25 31.02 37.41
C GLN A 13 14.46 30.63 35.93
N LYS A 14 14.58 29.33 35.65
CA LYS A 14 14.47 28.83 34.28
C LYS A 14 13.01 28.90 33.83
N GLU A 15 12.75 29.80 32.90
CA GLU A 15 11.52 29.89 32.12
C GLU A 15 11.28 28.55 31.36
N PRO A 16 10.04 28.04 31.28
CA PRO A 16 9.78 26.77 30.61
C PRO A 16 9.98 26.89 29.09
N GLU A 17 10.95 26.14 28.57
CA GLU A 17 11.19 25.96 27.14
C GLU A 17 9.93 25.48 26.42
N LYS A 18 9.51 26.23 25.39
CA LYS A 18 8.45 25.82 24.46
C LYS A 18 8.89 24.57 23.69
N PRO A 19 8.02 23.57 23.47
CA PRO A 19 8.39 22.41 22.66
C PRO A 19 8.69 22.82 21.21
N ASN A 20 9.94 22.65 20.79
CA ASN A 20 10.35 22.71 19.40
C ASN A 20 9.63 21.63 18.59
N LEU A 21 8.84 22.03 17.58
CA LEU A 21 8.36 21.12 16.54
C LEU A 21 9.55 20.74 15.63
N PRO A 22 9.77 19.45 15.33
CA PRO A 22 10.77 19.06 14.35
C PRO A 22 10.39 19.53 12.94
N ASN A 23 11.35 20.23 12.31
CA ASN A 23 11.30 20.74 10.95
C ASN A 23 11.07 19.61 9.92
N ASP A 24 10.20 19.87 8.94
CA ASP A 24 9.99 19.01 7.78
C ASP A 24 11.27 18.90 6.94
N PRO A 25 11.67 17.71 6.46
CA PRO A 25 12.71 17.60 5.46
C PRO A 25 12.15 17.98 4.08
N VAL A 26 12.75 19.02 3.51
CA VAL A 26 12.67 19.45 2.12
C VAL A 26 12.74 18.25 1.18
N VAL A 27 11.72 18.11 0.34
CA VAL A 27 11.63 17.10 -0.71
C VAL A 27 12.48 17.57 -1.88
N ASP A 28 13.46 16.76 -2.26
CA ASP A 28 14.31 16.95 -3.43
C ASP A 28 13.49 16.67 -4.71
N GLU A 29 13.21 17.71 -5.47
CA GLU A 29 12.55 17.62 -6.79
C GLU A 29 13.56 17.10 -7.82
N ASN A 30 13.48 15.79 -8.12
CA ASN A 30 14.08 15.24 -9.33
C ASN A 30 12.98 15.03 -10.39
N GLU A 31 12.94 15.96 -11.34
CA GLU A 31 12.14 15.92 -12.57
C GLU A 31 12.71 14.88 -13.56
N PRO A 32 11.91 13.92 -14.07
CA PRO A 32 12.34 13.12 -15.21
C PRO A 32 11.78 13.69 -16.52
N GLU A 33 12.71 13.98 -17.43
CA GLU A 33 12.53 14.38 -18.82
C GLU A 33 11.48 13.55 -19.59
N LYS A 34 10.73 14.26 -20.44
CA LYS A 34 9.68 13.76 -21.32
C LYS A 34 10.24 13.32 -22.69
N PRO A 35 9.97 12.09 -23.17
CA PRO A 35 10.04 11.78 -24.60
C PRO A 35 8.64 11.60 -25.21
N GLN A 36 8.47 12.17 -26.40
CA GLN A 36 7.22 12.24 -27.18
C GLN A 36 6.80 10.88 -27.78
N PRO A 37 5.49 10.63 -28.00
CA PRO A 37 5.01 9.41 -28.66
C PRO A 37 5.13 9.50 -30.19
N PRO A 38 5.52 8.40 -30.91
CA PRO A 38 5.32 8.33 -32.34
C PRO A 38 3.85 8.00 -32.68
N ASN A 39 3.35 8.74 -33.67
CA ASN A 39 1.99 8.73 -34.19
C ASN A 39 1.36 7.35 -34.38
N VAL A 40 0.11 7.27 -33.92
CA VAL A 40 -0.84 6.20 -34.10
C VAL A 40 -1.49 6.31 -35.49
N VAL A 41 -1.49 5.21 -36.25
CA VAL A 41 -2.58 4.89 -37.19
C VAL A 41 -3.02 3.47 -36.92
N ILE A 42 -4.29 3.35 -36.56
CA ILE A 42 -5.02 2.14 -36.18
C ILE A 42 -5.66 1.52 -37.43
N ASN A 43 -5.92 0.21 -37.33
CA ASN A 43 -6.98 -0.61 -37.96
C ASN A 43 -6.38 -1.67 -38.90
N HIS A 44 -6.68 -2.98 -38.83
CA HIS A 44 -7.85 -3.70 -38.33
C HIS A 44 -7.48 -5.11 -37.80
N GLU A 45 -8.34 -5.61 -36.93
CA GLU A 45 -8.43 -6.97 -36.39
C GLU A 45 -8.80 -8.02 -37.47
N PRO A 46 -8.34 -9.29 -37.38
CA PRO A 46 -8.64 -10.35 -38.33
C PRO A 46 -9.82 -11.22 -37.88
N ASN A 47 -10.65 -11.67 -38.83
CA ASN A 47 -11.69 -12.67 -38.58
C ASN A 47 -11.35 -13.99 -39.29
N PRO A 48 -11.28 -15.14 -38.59
CA PRO A 48 -10.97 -16.42 -39.21
C PRO A 48 -12.26 -17.17 -39.56
N LYS A 49 -12.45 -17.52 -40.85
CA LYS A 49 -13.31 -18.65 -41.23
C LYS A 49 -12.64 -19.47 -42.31
N VAL A 50 -11.98 -20.52 -41.84
CA VAL A 50 -11.65 -21.74 -42.58
C VAL A 50 -12.95 -22.52 -42.78
N THR A 51 -13.34 -22.81 -44.02
CA THR A 51 -14.11 -24.02 -44.34
C THR A 51 -13.90 -24.34 -45.81
N SER A 52 -13.10 -25.39 -46.06
CA SER A 52 -13.05 -26.10 -47.33
C SER A 52 -14.11 -27.21 -47.31
N PRO A 53 -14.80 -27.49 -48.42
CA PRO A 53 -15.16 -28.88 -48.69
C PRO A 53 -14.73 -29.33 -50.09
N LEU A 54 -13.86 -30.34 -50.06
CA LEU A 54 -13.75 -31.43 -51.01
C LEU A 54 -15.14 -31.97 -51.39
N ALA A 55 -15.47 -31.94 -52.69
CA ALA A 55 -16.51 -32.80 -53.28
C ALA A 55 -16.03 -33.28 -54.65
N GLN A 56 -15.69 -34.56 -54.68
CA GLN A 56 -15.29 -35.34 -55.83
C GLN A 56 -16.56 -35.74 -56.59
N GLN A 57 -16.66 -35.41 -57.87
CA GLN A 57 -17.66 -35.98 -58.76
C GLN A 57 -16.96 -36.58 -59.98
N VAL A 58 -16.99 -37.91 -60.02
CA VAL A 58 -16.66 -38.73 -61.18
C VAL A 58 -17.93 -38.84 -62.02
N ALA A 59 -17.83 -38.62 -63.32
CA ALA A 59 -18.83 -39.03 -64.31
C ALA A 59 -18.13 -39.56 -65.56
N ASP A 60 -18.70 -40.63 -66.10
CA ASP A 60 -18.18 -41.57 -67.08
C ASP A 60 -18.09 -41.07 -68.55
N HIS A 61 -17.24 -41.81 -69.26
CA HIS A 61 -16.97 -41.95 -70.70
C HIS A 61 -17.97 -41.45 -71.75
N ALA A 62 -17.42 -40.79 -72.78
CA ALA A 62 -17.85 -40.93 -74.17
C ALA A 62 -16.66 -40.70 -75.14
N ASP A 63 -16.23 -41.77 -75.81
CA ASP A 63 -15.36 -41.71 -76.98
C ASP A 63 -16.12 -41.06 -78.14
N THR A 64 -15.60 -39.95 -78.69
CA THR A 64 -15.57 -39.68 -80.15
C THR A 64 -14.64 -38.49 -80.46
N ASN A 65 -13.74 -38.72 -81.43
CA ASN A 65 -13.09 -37.74 -82.33
C ASN A 65 -11.80 -37.04 -81.85
N ASP A 66 -10.67 -37.67 -82.17
CA ASP A 66 -9.35 -37.06 -82.29
C ASP A 66 -9.36 -35.86 -83.26
N THR A 67 -8.77 -34.73 -82.80
CA THR A 67 -8.16 -33.60 -83.55
C THR A 67 -8.53 -32.20 -82.99
N GLY A 68 -9.53 -32.06 -82.10
CA GLY A 68 -9.91 -30.76 -81.49
C GLY A 68 -9.53 -30.54 -80.02
N ASP A 69 -9.10 -31.58 -79.32
CA ASP A 69 -9.00 -31.67 -77.85
C ASP A 69 -7.64 -31.19 -77.28
N SER A 70 -6.63 -31.00 -78.12
CA SER A 70 -5.28 -30.62 -77.68
C SER A 70 -5.19 -29.17 -77.20
N VAL A 71 -5.91 -28.23 -77.84
CA VAL A 71 -5.81 -26.80 -77.54
C VAL A 71 -6.54 -26.43 -76.24
N ASP A 72 -7.64 -27.11 -75.91
CA ASP A 72 -8.38 -26.90 -74.66
C ASP A 72 -7.59 -27.41 -73.44
N LYS A 73 -6.91 -28.56 -73.58
CA LYS A 73 -6.02 -29.10 -72.54
C LYS A 73 -4.88 -28.16 -72.19
N ASP A 74 -4.21 -27.58 -73.20
CA ASP A 74 -3.14 -26.61 -72.97
C ASP A 74 -3.64 -25.33 -72.29
N ALA A 75 -4.83 -24.85 -72.65
CA ALA A 75 -5.48 -23.73 -71.99
C ALA A 75 -5.84 -24.04 -70.52
N MET A 76 -6.35 -25.25 -70.24
CA MET A 76 -6.61 -25.70 -68.87
C MET A 76 -5.32 -25.83 -68.05
N LEU A 77 -4.25 -26.39 -68.61
CA LEU A 77 -2.95 -26.50 -67.95
C LEU A 77 -2.38 -25.11 -67.62
N ALA A 78 -2.49 -24.14 -68.53
CA ALA A 78 -2.04 -22.76 -68.29
C ALA A 78 -2.81 -22.10 -67.13
N ARG A 79 -4.13 -22.35 -67.02
CA ARG A 79 -4.94 -21.89 -65.89
C ARG A 79 -4.49 -22.52 -64.58
N VAL A 80 -4.33 -23.85 -64.54
CA VAL A 80 -3.86 -24.58 -63.34
C VAL A 80 -2.46 -24.10 -62.91
N VAL A 81 -1.55 -23.87 -63.85
CA VAL A 81 -0.21 -23.33 -63.55
C VAL A 81 -0.30 -21.92 -62.96
N THR A 82 -1.19 -21.08 -63.50
CA THR A 82 -1.41 -19.71 -63.01
C THR A 82 -2.03 -19.72 -61.62
N GLU A 83 -3.05 -20.55 -61.39
CA GLU A 83 -3.67 -20.75 -60.08
C GLU A 83 -2.66 -21.25 -59.04
N LYS A 84 -1.83 -22.24 -59.41
CA LYS A 84 -0.75 -22.74 -58.54
C LYS A 84 0.24 -21.63 -58.19
N ARG A 85 0.64 -20.80 -59.16
CA ARG A 85 1.54 -19.66 -58.92
C ARG A 85 0.91 -18.64 -57.96
N LEU A 86 -0.35 -18.27 -58.19
CA LEU A 86 -1.08 -17.32 -57.33
C LEU A 86 -1.27 -17.87 -55.91
N ALA A 87 -1.60 -19.15 -55.77
CA ALA A 87 -1.73 -19.82 -54.49
C ALA A 87 -0.39 -19.81 -53.72
N LEU A 88 0.73 -20.07 -54.39
CA LEU A 88 2.05 -20.01 -53.77
C LEU A 88 2.43 -18.59 -53.32
N ILE A 89 2.18 -17.57 -54.16
CA ILE A 89 2.40 -16.17 -53.80
C ILE A 89 1.57 -15.79 -52.57
N LYS A 90 0.29 -16.15 -52.56
CA LYS A 90 -0.62 -15.89 -51.43
C LYS A 90 -0.14 -16.58 -50.15
N ALA A 91 0.27 -17.84 -50.22
CA ALA A 91 0.79 -18.57 -49.07
C ALA A 91 2.09 -17.94 -48.53
N TRP A 92 2.97 -17.47 -49.41
CA TRP A 92 4.18 -16.76 -49.02
C TRP A 92 3.86 -15.40 -48.36
N GLU A 93 2.96 -14.61 -48.95
CA GLU A 93 2.50 -13.34 -48.40
C GLU A 93 1.91 -13.52 -46.99
N GLU A 94 1.05 -14.51 -46.80
CA GLU A 94 0.44 -14.81 -45.50
C GLU A 94 1.49 -15.23 -44.45
N SER A 95 2.47 -16.03 -44.86
CA SER A 95 3.61 -16.37 -44.00
C SER A 95 4.42 -15.13 -43.59
N GLU A 96 4.68 -14.20 -44.51
CA GLU A 96 5.41 -12.97 -44.20
C GLU A 96 4.60 -12.02 -43.31
N LYS A 97 3.28 -11.91 -43.52
CA LYS A 97 2.36 -11.19 -42.62
C LYS A 97 2.41 -11.77 -41.22
N THR A 98 2.23 -13.07 -41.08
CA THR A 98 2.28 -13.77 -39.78
C THR A 98 3.62 -13.53 -39.06
N LYS A 99 4.75 -13.51 -39.78
CA LYS A 99 6.06 -13.17 -39.19
C LYS A 99 6.15 -11.71 -38.74
N ALA A 100 5.57 -10.77 -39.49
CA ALA A 100 5.51 -9.37 -39.08
C ALA A 100 4.64 -9.19 -37.83
N GLU A 101 3.46 -9.82 -37.80
CA GLU A 101 2.53 -9.80 -36.67
C GLU A 101 3.15 -10.39 -35.41
N ASN A 102 3.80 -11.56 -35.50
CA ASN A 102 4.47 -12.17 -34.36
C ASN A 102 5.59 -11.27 -33.79
N ARG A 103 6.31 -10.54 -34.66
CA ARG A 103 7.31 -9.56 -34.22
C ARG A 103 6.66 -8.37 -33.51
N ALA A 104 5.55 -7.88 -34.03
CA ALA A 104 4.79 -6.78 -33.41
C ALA A 104 4.21 -7.21 -32.05
N TYR A 105 3.57 -8.38 -31.99
CA TYR A 105 3.00 -8.95 -30.76
C TYR A 105 4.04 -9.04 -29.65
N LYS A 106 5.22 -9.61 -29.93
CA LYS A 106 6.32 -9.69 -28.96
C LYS A 106 6.75 -8.33 -28.42
N LYS A 107 6.82 -7.31 -29.28
CA LYS A 107 7.16 -5.95 -28.87
C LYS A 107 6.07 -5.33 -28.00
N LEU A 108 4.80 -5.49 -28.38
CA LEU A 108 3.67 -4.99 -27.59
C LEU A 108 3.59 -5.67 -26.22
N SER A 109 3.79 -6.99 -26.16
CA SER A 109 3.86 -7.71 -24.88
C SER A 109 5.01 -7.23 -24.01
N ALA A 110 6.18 -6.96 -24.59
CA ALA A 110 7.32 -6.42 -23.84
C ALA A 110 7.02 -5.01 -23.26
N VAL A 111 6.33 -4.16 -24.02
CA VAL A 111 5.88 -2.85 -23.54
C VAL A 111 4.87 -3.02 -22.40
N GLY A 112 3.88 -3.90 -22.54
CA GLY A 112 2.90 -4.17 -21.48
C GLY A 112 3.55 -4.63 -20.18
N LEU A 113 4.49 -5.59 -20.26
CA LEU A 113 5.23 -6.06 -19.08
C LEU A 113 6.07 -4.96 -18.42
N TRP A 114 6.66 -4.07 -19.23
CA TRP A 114 7.42 -2.93 -18.71
C TRP A 114 6.51 -1.91 -18.01
N GLU A 115 5.35 -1.60 -18.58
CA GLU A 115 4.34 -0.75 -17.95
C GLU A 115 3.85 -1.34 -16.63
N ASP A 116 3.53 -2.63 -16.59
CA ASP A 116 3.08 -3.31 -15.38
C ASP A 116 4.17 -3.33 -14.30
N SER A 117 5.44 -3.51 -14.68
CA SER A 117 6.58 -3.39 -13.78
C SER A 117 6.68 -1.99 -13.16
N LYS A 118 6.48 -0.94 -13.96
CA LYS A 118 6.49 0.45 -13.47
C LYS A 118 5.29 0.75 -12.57
N LYS A 119 4.09 0.30 -12.92
CA LYS A 119 2.90 0.43 -12.07
C LYS A 119 3.11 -0.26 -10.72
N ALA A 120 3.58 -1.51 -10.74
CA ALA A 120 3.84 -2.26 -9.52
C ALA A 120 4.88 -1.58 -8.61
N SER A 121 5.91 -0.94 -9.18
CA SER A 121 6.90 -0.17 -8.42
C SER A 121 6.24 1.01 -7.67
N VAL A 122 5.40 1.78 -8.37
CA VAL A 122 4.71 2.95 -7.77
C VAL A 122 3.68 2.50 -6.74
N GLU A 123 2.93 1.43 -7.00
CA GLU A 123 1.98 0.86 -6.04
C GLU A 123 2.67 0.36 -4.76
N ALA A 124 3.87 -0.23 -4.88
CA ALA A 124 4.66 -0.65 -3.72
C ALA A 124 5.13 0.55 -2.87
N GLU A 125 5.53 1.65 -3.50
CA GLU A 125 5.87 2.89 -2.79
C GLU A 125 4.67 3.47 -2.05
N LEU A 126 3.50 3.53 -2.70
CA LEU A 126 2.26 3.97 -2.08
C LEU A 126 1.92 3.13 -0.84
N LYS A 127 1.99 1.81 -0.97
CA LYS A 127 1.70 0.89 0.14
C LYS A 127 2.67 1.07 1.31
N LYS A 128 3.96 1.32 1.03
CA LYS A 128 4.97 1.62 2.06
C LYS A 128 4.65 2.91 2.82
N ILE A 129 4.19 3.95 2.12
CA ILE A 129 3.77 5.21 2.74
C ILE A 129 2.55 4.97 3.64
N GLU A 130 1.56 4.22 3.16
CA GLU A 130 0.35 3.90 3.91
C GLU A 130 0.67 3.11 5.20
N GLU A 131 1.52 2.08 5.12
CA GLU A 131 1.96 1.31 6.28
C GLU A 131 2.68 2.17 7.32
N ASN A 132 3.57 3.06 6.89
CA ASN A 132 4.28 3.97 7.78
C ASN A 132 3.32 4.94 8.49
N MET A 133 2.29 5.42 7.78
CA MET A 133 1.27 6.27 8.37
C MET A 133 0.42 5.51 9.38
N GLU A 134 0.05 4.28 9.10
CA GLU A 134 -0.72 3.44 10.02
C GLU A 134 0.09 3.09 11.27
N LYS A 135 1.38 2.76 11.12
CA LYS A 135 2.29 2.54 12.23
C LYS A 135 2.38 3.77 13.15
N LYS A 136 2.59 4.96 12.57
CA LYS A 136 2.61 6.21 13.35
C LYS A 136 1.30 6.43 14.09
N LYS A 137 0.14 6.23 13.45
CA LYS A 137 -1.16 6.35 14.12
C LYS A 137 -1.26 5.41 15.33
N ALA A 138 -0.86 4.15 15.18
CA ALA A 138 -0.87 3.17 16.26
C ALA A 138 0.04 3.60 17.44
N GLU A 139 1.27 4.03 17.14
CA GLU A 139 2.22 4.53 18.15
C GLU A 139 1.66 5.73 18.93
N TYR A 140 1.02 6.69 18.24
CA TYR A 140 0.40 7.84 18.90
C TYR A 140 -0.77 7.45 19.79
N VAL A 141 -1.63 6.53 19.34
CA VAL A 141 -2.74 6.01 20.13
C VAL A 141 -2.22 5.31 21.39
N GLU A 142 -1.19 4.48 21.28
CA GLU A 142 -0.56 3.83 22.42
C GLU A 142 0.04 4.85 23.39
N LYS A 143 0.77 5.85 22.89
CA LYS A 143 1.34 6.92 23.72
C LYS A 143 0.27 7.67 24.52
N MET A 144 -0.89 7.94 23.91
CA MET A 144 -2.00 8.60 24.62
C MET A 144 -2.62 7.69 25.68
N LYS A 145 -2.78 6.39 25.38
CA LYS A 145 -3.26 5.40 26.35
C LYS A 145 -2.30 5.26 27.54
N ASN A 146 -1.00 5.22 27.29
CA ASN A 146 0.02 5.14 28.34
C ASN A 146 -0.01 6.37 29.26
N ARG A 147 -0.14 7.57 28.71
CA ARG A 147 -0.33 8.80 29.50
C ARG A 147 -1.60 8.75 30.35
N MET A 148 -2.70 8.27 29.79
CA MET A 148 -3.95 8.12 30.52
C MET A 148 -3.80 7.13 31.68
N ALA A 149 -3.13 6.00 31.45
CA ALA A 149 -2.83 4.99 32.46
C ALA A 149 -1.92 5.55 33.57
N GLU A 150 -0.91 6.34 33.20
CA GLU A 150 -0.03 7.01 34.17
C GLU A 150 -0.79 7.96 35.08
N ILE A 151 -1.70 8.77 34.53
CA ILE A 151 -2.57 9.65 35.31
C ILE A 151 -3.43 8.85 36.28
N HIS A 152 -4.02 7.73 35.84
CA HIS A 152 -4.82 6.86 36.69
C HIS A 152 -3.99 6.24 37.82
N ARG A 153 -2.81 5.69 37.49
CA ARG A 153 -1.87 5.14 38.47
C ARG A 153 -1.49 6.17 39.53
N LEU A 154 -1.10 7.38 39.12
CA LEU A 154 -0.74 8.46 40.05
C LEU A 154 -1.92 8.87 40.93
N ALA A 155 -3.14 8.89 40.39
CA ALA A 155 -4.33 9.17 41.18
C ALA A 155 -4.61 8.06 42.21
N GLU A 156 -4.45 6.80 41.83
CA GLU A 156 -4.60 5.65 42.73
C GLU A 156 -3.54 5.62 43.83
N GLU A 157 -2.28 5.95 43.51
CA GLU A 157 -1.22 6.09 44.50
C GLU A 157 -1.55 7.16 45.55
N LYS A 158 -2.06 8.32 45.11
CA LYS A 158 -2.52 9.35 46.05
C LYS A 158 -3.67 8.87 46.93
N ARG A 159 -4.65 8.14 46.37
CA ARG A 159 -5.75 7.56 47.16
C ARG A 159 -5.23 6.54 48.17
N ALA A 160 -4.26 5.71 47.78
CA ALA A 160 -3.66 4.72 48.67
C ALA A 160 -2.92 5.39 49.85
N ILE A 161 -2.19 6.49 49.60
CA ILE A 161 -1.53 7.27 50.66
C ILE A 161 -2.55 7.82 51.66
N VAL A 162 -3.64 8.43 51.17
CA VAL A 162 -4.69 8.99 52.04
C VAL A 162 -5.35 7.88 52.88
N GLU A 163 -5.62 6.72 52.29
CA GLU A 163 -6.21 5.60 53.00
C GLU A 163 -5.22 4.99 54.03
N ALA A 164 -3.92 4.97 53.74
CA ALA A 164 -2.89 4.55 54.69
C ALA A 164 -2.80 5.51 55.89
N GLN A 165 -2.76 6.83 55.65
CA GLN A 165 -2.73 7.86 56.70
C GLN A 165 -3.98 7.76 57.59
N LYS A 166 -5.15 7.62 56.98
CA LYS A 166 -6.40 7.40 57.72
C LYS A 166 -6.31 6.16 58.63
N ARG A 167 -5.75 5.05 58.15
CA ARG A 167 -5.59 3.83 58.96
C ARG A 167 -4.60 4.01 60.10
N GLU A 168 -3.51 4.74 59.87
CA GLU A 168 -2.55 5.12 60.91
C GLU A 168 -3.23 5.94 62.01
N GLU A 169 -3.96 7.00 61.65
CA GLU A 169 -4.72 7.81 62.61
C GLU A 169 -5.73 6.98 63.43
N PHE A 170 -6.40 6.02 62.80
CA PHE A 170 -7.32 5.11 63.48
C PHE A 170 -6.60 4.22 64.52
N LEU A 171 -5.42 3.69 64.17
CA LEU A 171 -4.61 2.89 65.08
C LEU A 171 -4.11 3.72 66.27
N ASP A 172 -3.64 4.94 66.03
CA ASP A 172 -3.20 5.87 67.09
C ASP A 172 -4.34 6.24 68.05
N LEU A 173 -5.54 6.47 67.51
CA LEU A 173 -6.74 6.71 68.31
C LEU A 173 -7.13 5.49 69.13
N GLU A 174 -7.05 4.28 68.55
CA GLU A 174 -7.35 3.04 69.26
C GLU A 174 -6.34 2.78 70.39
N GLU A 175 -5.05 2.99 70.13
CA GLU A 175 -3.98 2.88 71.13
C GLU A 175 -4.19 3.90 72.26
N THR A 176 -4.51 5.15 71.90
CA THR A 176 -4.81 6.21 72.86
C THR A 176 -6.05 5.88 73.71
N ALA A 177 -7.12 5.38 73.08
CA ALA A 177 -8.31 4.93 73.79
C ALA A 177 -8.00 3.76 74.74
N ALA A 178 -7.16 2.80 74.34
CA ALA A 178 -6.71 1.71 75.21
C ALA A 178 -5.91 2.23 76.41
N LYS A 179 -5.02 3.22 76.22
CA LYS A 179 -4.30 3.91 77.31
C LYS A 179 -5.25 4.58 78.31
N PHE A 180 -6.32 5.21 77.85
CA PHE A 180 -7.33 5.79 78.74
C PHE A 180 -8.11 4.72 79.53
N ARG A 181 -8.51 3.63 78.86
CA ARG A 181 -9.20 2.50 79.51
C ARG A 181 -8.34 1.84 80.60
N SER A 182 -7.04 1.66 80.36
CA SER A 182 -6.14 1.04 81.35
C SER A 182 -5.82 1.94 82.54
N ARG A 183 -5.71 3.26 82.32
CA ARG A 183 -5.42 4.24 83.38
C ARG A 183 -6.64 4.70 84.17
N GLY A 184 -7.86 4.40 83.73
CA GLY A 184 -9.11 4.83 84.39
C GLY A 184 -9.42 6.32 84.25
N ASN A 185 -8.77 7.02 83.31
CA ASN A 185 -8.95 8.46 83.08
C ASN A 185 -9.92 8.71 81.91
N THR A 186 -10.89 9.61 82.10
CA THR A 186 -11.82 10.00 81.03
C THR A 186 -11.21 11.10 80.14
N PRO A 187 -11.28 10.98 78.79
CA PRO A 187 -10.78 12.03 77.89
C PRO A 187 -11.42 13.38 78.20
N ARG A 188 -10.61 14.43 78.38
CA ARG A 188 -11.06 15.74 78.91
C ARG A 188 -11.69 16.70 77.88
N LYS A 189 -11.94 16.28 76.64
CA LYS A 189 -12.66 17.07 75.63
C LYS A 189 -13.29 16.13 74.60
N ILE A 190 -14.62 16.06 74.59
CA ILE A 190 -15.38 15.15 73.72
C ILE A 190 -16.09 15.83 72.54
N PHE A 191 -16.13 17.16 72.44
CA PHE A 191 -16.78 17.84 71.31
C PHE A 191 -16.16 19.21 71.02
N GLY A 192 -15.53 19.36 69.85
CA GLY A 192 -15.06 20.64 69.34
C GLY A 192 -14.75 20.54 67.85
N CYS A 193 -15.67 21.03 67.02
CA CYS A 193 -15.61 21.18 65.56
C CYS A 193 -16.12 20.00 64.69
N PHE A 194 -17.42 19.72 64.79
CA PHE A 194 -18.22 19.17 63.67
C PHE A 194 -19.06 20.27 63.01
N SER A 195 -18.43 21.35 62.54
CA SER A 195 -19.15 22.44 61.88
C SER A 195 -18.30 23.18 60.84
N ARG A 196 -18.23 22.61 59.63
CA ARG A 196 -18.42 23.23 58.30
C ARG A 196 -17.68 22.44 57.22
#